data_AF-A0AAJ2A2P6-F1
#
_entry.id   AF-A0AAJ2A2P6-F1
#
_cell.length_a   1.000
_cell.length_b   1.000
_cell.length_c   1.000
_cell.angle_alpha   90.00
_cell.angle_beta   90.00
_cell.angle_gamma   90.00
#
_symmetry.space_group_name_H-M   'P 1'
#
loop_
_entity.id
_entity.type
_entity.pdbx_description
1 polymer ?
#
loop_
_entity_poly.entity_id
_entity_poly.type
_entity_poly.pdbx_seq_one_letter_code
_entity_poly.pdbx_strand_id
1 'polypeptide(L)'
;MTLTNPNLAVKESKRNLAGELLQAVREMKEGRAARVTHVEPSAASVARDKSGLSQNEFAKLIGVSLRTLQEWEQGRRKPTGAAQTLLRVAALHPEALRDLQSS
;
A
#
# COMPACT_ATOMS: atom_id res chain seq x y z
N MET A 1 -27.92 -17.23 -28.01
CA MET A 1 -29.07 -16.37 -27.65
C MET A 1 -29.06 -16.27 -26.13
N THR A 2 -28.55 -15.16 -25.58
CA THR A 2 -28.35 -15.02 -24.13
C THR A 2 -29.70 -14.90 -23.44
N LEU A 3 -30.03 -15.87 -22.58
CA LEU A 3 -31.19 -15.81 -21.69
C LEU A 3 -30.90 -14.74 -20.63
N THR A 4 -31.28 -13.49 -20.92
CA THR A 4 -31.38 -12.46 -19.89
C THR A 4 -32.41 -12.93 -18.87
N ASN A 5 -31.95 -13.23 -17.66
CA ASN A 5 -32.81 -13.68 -16.57
C ASN A 5 -33.84 -12.57 -16.25
N PRO A 6 -35.15 -12.78 -16.47
CA PRO A 6 -36.18 -11.74 -16.32
C PRO A 6 -36.29 -11.22 -14.87
N ASN A 7 -35.75 -11.98 -13.91
CA ASN A 7 -35.73 -11.60 -12.51
C ASN A 7 -34.66 -10.53 -12.18
N LEU A 8 -33.65 -10.34 -13.05
CA LEU A 8 -32.65 -9.29 -12.88
C LEU A 8 -33.24 -7.91 -13.20
N ALA A 9 -34.00 -7.81 -14.30
CA ALA A 9 -34.61 -6.56 -14.77
C ALA A 9 -35.62 -5.96 -13.77
N VAL A 10 -36.45 -6.79 -13.14
CA VAL A 10 -37.42 -6.35 -12.11
C VAL A 10 -36.71 -5.86 -10.84
N LYS A 11 -35.56 -6.46 -10.51
CA LYS A 11 -34.74 -6.05 -9.36
C LYS A 11 -34.12 -4.68 -9.60
N GLU A 12 -33.74 -4.35 -10.84
CA GLU A 12 -33.13 -3.07 -11.18
C GLU A 12 -34.11 -1.89 -11.13
N SER A 13 -35.36 -2.08 -11.54
CA SER A 13 -36.38 -1.01 -11.62
C SER A 13 -36.90 -0.51 -10.26
N LYS A 14 -36.58 -1.20 -9.15
CA LYS A 14 -36.92 -0.80 -7.77
C LYS A 14 -35.71 -0.46 -6.89
N ARG A 15 -34.49 -0.42 -7.45
CA ARG A 15 -33.29 -0.09 -6.66
C ARG A 15 -33.27 1.39 -6.31
N ASN A 16 -33.13 1.70 -5.02
CA ASN A 16 -32.86 3.05 -4.55
C ASN A 16 -31.34 3.26 -4.43
N LEU A 17 -30.68 3.44 -5.57
CA LEU A 17 -29.23 3.59 -5.65
C LEU A 17 -28.71 4.73 -4.76
N ALA A 18 -29.43 5.86 -4.71
CA ALA A 18 -29.07 7.00 -3.87
C ALA A 18 -29.10 6.63 -2.37
N GLY A 19 -30.12 5.89 -1.94
CA GLY A 19 -30.23 5.38 -0.57
C GLY A 19 -29.11 4.39 -0.23
N GLU A 20 -28.79 3.48 -1.14
CA GLU A 20 -27.72 2.49 -0.98
C GLU A 20 -26.34 3.16 -0.87
N LEU A 21 -26.05 4.17 -1.69
CA LEU A 21 -24.80 4.93 -1.63
C LEU A 21 -24.67 5.73 -0.33
N LEU A 22 -25.74 6.41 0.11
CA LEU A 22 -25.75 7.13 1.39
C LEU A 22 -25.54 6.18 2.58
N GLN A 23 -26.11 4.98 2.50
CA GLN A 23 -25.93 3.95 3.51
C GLN A 23 -24.48 3.45 3.55
N ALA A 24 -23.87 3.17 2.39
CA ALA A 24 -22.47 2.78 2.31
C ALA A 24 -21.52 3.84 2.88
N VAL A 25 -21.77 5.13 2.61
CA VAL A 25 -20.96 6.23 3.19
C VAL A 25 -21.11 6.30 4.71
N ARG A 26 -22.32 6.07 5.26
CA ARG A 26 -22.54 6.00 6.72
C ARG A 26 -21.77 4.83 7.34
N GLU A 27 -21.86 3.65 6.73
CA GLU A 27 -21.11 2.48 7.16
C GLU A 27 -19.59 2.71 7.14
N MET A 28 -19.07 3.37 6.11
CA MET A 28 -17.66 3.79 6.04
C MET A 28 -17.30 4.77 7.17
N LYS A 29 -18.12 5.79 7.44
CA LYS A 29 -17.91 6.75 8.54
C LYS A 29 -17.93 6.09 9.91
N GLU A 30 -18.76 5.07 10.08
CA GLU A 30 -18.86 4.30 11.31
C GLU A 30 -17.78 3.19 11.42
N GLY A 31 -16.88 3.09 10.44
CA GLY A 31 -15.80 2.10 10.44
C GLY A 31 -16.27 0.66 10.19
N ARG A 32 -17.51 0.46 9.75
CA ARG A 32 -18.06 -0.86 9.38
C ARG A 32 -17.51 -1.27 8.02
N ALA A 33 -16.31 -1.83 8.02
CA ALA A 33 -15.70 -2.39 6.81
C ALA A 33 -16.23 -3.81 6.56
N ALA A 34 -16.74 -4.06 5.35
CA ALA A 34 -17.13 -5.41 4.91
C ALA A 34 -15.96 -6.40 4.93
N ARG A 35 -14.72 -5.89 4.80
CA ARG A 35 -13.48 -6.67 4.94
C ARG A 35 -12.36 -5.76 5.44
N VAL A 36 -11.72 -6.15 6.53
CA VAL A 36 -10.42 -5.58 6.94
C VAL A 36 -9.32 -6.47 6.38
N THR A 37 -8.37 -5.87 5.66
CA THR A 37 -7.18 -6.58 5.18
C THR A 37 -5.97 -6.04 5.93
N HIS A 38 -5.42 -6.87 6.81
CA HIS A 38 -4.14 -6.56 7.45
C HIS A 38 -3.03 -6.81 6.44
N VAL A 39 -2.36 -5.73 6.04
CA VAL A 39 -1.18 -5.80 5.19
C VAL A 39 0.03 -5.57 6.07
N GLU A 40 0.85 -6.60 6.23
CA GLU A 40 2.11 -6.47 6.95
C GLU A 40 3.04 -5.53 6.16
N PRO A 41 3.58 -4.47 6.79
CA PRO A 41 4.48 -3.55 6.10
C PRO A 41 5.76 -4.28 5.72
N SER A 42 6.26 -4.03 4.50
CA SER A 42 7.48 -4.68 4.04
C SER A 42 8.71 -4.12 4.77
N ALA A 43 9.79 -4.91 4.85
CA ALA A 43 11.04 -4.46 5.45
C ALA A 43 11.59 -3.17 4.79
N ALA A 44 11.33 -2.98 3.49
CA ALA A 44 11.70 -1.76 2.79
C ALA A 44 10.88 -0.55 3.25
N SER A 45 9.56 -0.70 3.40
CA SER A 45 8.68 0.37 3.90
C SER A 45 9.06 0.77 5.32
N VAL A 46 9.27 -0.21 6.20
CA VAL A 46 9.68 0.05 7.59
C VAL A 46 11.01 0.79 7.65
N ALA A 47 12.01 0.37 6.89
CA ALA A 47 13.31 1.02 6.85
C ALA A 47 13.22 2.47 6.35
N ARG A 48 12.47 2.70 5.26
CA ARG A 48 12.26 4.06 4.72
C ARG A 48 11.53 4.95 5.71
N ASP A 49 10.40 4.49 6.25
CA ASP A 49 9.59 5.30 7.17
C ASP A 49 10.39 5.70 8.42
N LYS A 50 11.24 4.81 8.95
CA LYS A 50 12.13 5.14 10.08
C LYS A 50 13.21 6.18 9.75
N SER A 51 13.69 6.21 8.50
CA SER A 51 14.66 7.22 8.06
C SER A 51 14.04 8.63 7.94
N GLY A 52 12.72 8.71 7.70
CA GLY A 52 12.01 9.98 7.44
C GLY A 52 12.19 10.50 6.01
N LEU A 53 12.75 9.69 5.12
CA LEU A 53 13.06 10.07 3.74
C LEU A 53 11.90 9.78 2.78
N SER A 54 11.80 10.57 1.71
CA SER A 54 10.93 10.21 0.58
C SER A 54 11.44 8.93 -0.11
N GLN A 55 10.57 8.28 -0.89
CA GLN A 55 10.97 7.09 -1.65
C GLN A 55 12.14 7.36 -2.60
N ASN A 56 12.20 8.55 -3.20
CA ASN A 56 13.26 8.89 -4.14
C ASN A 56 14.61 9.08 -3.42
N GLU A 57 14.63 9.84 -2.34
CA GLU A 57 15.84 10.06 -1.53
C GLU A 57 16.37 8.75 -0.96
N PHE A 58 15.48 7.94 -0.38
CA PHE A 58 15.85 6.64 0.17
C PHE A 58 16.43 5.72 -0.90
N ALA A 59 15.75 5.59 -2.06
CA ALA A 59 16.23 4.75 -3.16
C ALA A 59 17.63 5.17 -3.65
N LYS A 60 17.85 6.48 -3.77
CA LYS A 60 19.15 7.04 -4.17
C LYS A 60 20.25 6.67 -3.17
N LEU A 61 20.00 6.81 -1.87
CA LEU A 61 20.99 6.51 -0.83
C LEU A 61 21.33 5.03 -0.71
N ILE A 62 20.35 4.14 -0.88
CA ILE A 62 20.60 2.69 -0.83
C ILE A 62 21.06 2.11 -2.17
N GLY A 63 21.24 2.95 -3.20
CA GLY A 63 21.81 2.56 -4.49
C GLY A 63 20.87 1.74 -5.39
N VAL A 64 19.55 1.96 -5.32
CA VAL A 64 18.56 1.26 -6.16
C VAL A 64 17.68 2.24 -6.92
N SER A 65 17.03 1.77 -7.99
CA SER A 65 16.04 2.59 -8.69
C SER A 65 14.79 2.80 -7.82
N LEU A 66 14.11 3.95 -8.00
CA LEU A 66 12.80 4.21 -7.37
C LEU A 66 11.81 3.07 -7.64
N ARG A 67 11.80 2.55 -8.88
CA ARG A 67 10.97 1.42 -9.29
C ARG A 67 11.25 0.17 -8.46
N THR A 68 12.52 -0.13 -8.22
CA THR A 68 12.95 -1.27 -7.39
C THR A 68 12.44 -1.14 -5.96
N LEU A 69 12.62 0.04 -5.35
CA LEU A 69 12.12 0.29 -4.00
C LEU A 69 10.60 0.12 -3.93
N GLN A 70 9.85 0.68 -4.88
CA GLN A 70 8.39 0.54 -4.93
C GLN A 70 7.93 -0.91 -5.09
N GLU A 71 8.63 -1.73 -5.86
CA GLU A 71 8.34 -3.16 -5.98
C GLU A 71 8.59 -3.92 -4.68
N TRP A 72 9.57 -3.51 -3.88
CA TRP A 72 9.82 -4.06 -2.53
C TRP A 72 8.80 -3.59 -1.49
N GLU A 73 8.45 -2.30 -1.49
CA GLU A 73 7.44 -1.74 -0.58
C GLU A 73 6.05 -2.35 -0.82
N GLN A 74 5.71 -2.61 -2.09
CA GLN A 74 4.42 -3.20 -2.47
C GLN A 74 4.44 -4.74 -2.44
N GLY A 75 5.55 -5.36 -2.01
CA GLY A 75 5.68 -6.81 -1.88
C GLY A 75 5.70 -7.59 -3.20
N ARG A 76 5.78 -6.91 -4.36
CA ARG A 76 5.88 -7.55 -5.68
C ARG A 76 7.22 -8.24 -5.92
N ARG A 77 8.29 -7.73 -5.31
CA ARG A 77 9.61 -8.35 -5.29
C ARG A 77 10.19 -8.34 -3.90
N LYS A 78 11.12 -9.26 -3.63
CA LYS A 78 11.87 -9.29 -2.38
C LYS A 78 13.30 -8.80 -2.61
N PRO A 79 13.85 -7.96 -1.72
CA PRO A 79 15.28 -7.65 -1.73
C PRO A 79 16.08 -8.95 -1.47
N THR A 80 17.30 -9.03 -2.01
CA THR A 80 18.18 -10.19 -1.87
C THR A 80 19.58 -9.77 -1.43
N GLY A 81 20.31 -10.68 -0.77
CA GLY A 81 21.71 -10.50 -0.40
C GLY A 81 21.96 -9.20 0.36
N ALA A 82 22.91 -8.39 -0.14
CA ALA A 82 23.31 -7.12 0.46
C ALA A 82 22.14 -6.15 0.68
N ALA A 83 21.13 -6.15 -0.19
CA ALA A 83 19.97 -5.28 -0.03
C ALA A 83 19.15 -5.60 1.22
N GLN A 84 19.00 -6.88 1.59
CA GLN A 84 18.31 -7.25 2.84
C GLN A 84 19.09 -6.76 4.06
N THR A 85 20.40 -6.95 4.06
CA THR A 85 21.28 -6.47 5.13
C THR A 85 21.22 -4.96 5.25
N LEU A 86 21.29 -4.23 4.14
CA LEU A 86 21.23 -2.78 4.12
C LEU A 86 19.89 -2.25 4.63
N LEU A 87 18.76 -2.86 4.23
CA LEU A 87 17.45 -2.49 4.77
C LEU A 87 17.34 -2.75 6.28
N ARG A 88 17.92 -3.84 6.77
CA ARG A 88 17.98 -4.12 8.22
C ARG A 88 18.84 -3.08 8.94
N VAL A 89 20.00 -2.71 8.40
CA VAL A 89 20.84 -1.64 8.95
C VAL A 89 20.08 -0.31 8.96
N ALA A 90 19.45 0.07 7.84
CA ALA A 90 18.65 1.30 7.75
C ALA A 90 17.47 1.33 8.75
N ALA A 91 16.87 0.18 9.05
CA ALA A 91 15.80 0.07 10.04
C ALA A 91 16.27 0.11 11.50
N LEU A 92 17.54 -0.24 11.78
CA LEU A 92 18.15 -0.20 13.10
C LEU A 92 18.88 1.12 13.38
N HIS A 93 19.50 1.68 12.34
CA HIS A 93 20.34 2.87 12.35
C HIS A 93 19.89 3.89 11.28
N PRO A 94 18.67 4.44 11.39
CA PRO A 94 18.15 5.41 10.41
C PRO A 94 18.96 6.71 10.33
N GLU A 95 19.69 7.06 11.40
CA GLU A 95 20.62 8.19 11.45
C GLU A 95 21.70 8.12 10.38
N ALA A 96 22.23 6.93 10.08
CA ALA A 96 23.27 6.77 9.07
C ALA A 96 22.80 7.24 7.68
N LEU A 97 21.51 7.08 7.35
CA LEU A 97 20.97 7.58 6.08
C LEU A 97 20.73 9.09 6.11
N ARG A 98 20.36 9.65 7.25
CA ARG A 98 20.18 11.11 7.41
C ARG A 98 21.52 11.84 7.29
N ASP A 99 22.58 11.26 7.84
CA ASP A 99 23.94 11.78 7.73
C ASP A 99 24.40 11.79 6.27
N LEU A 100 24.12 10.71 5.51
CA LEU A 100 24.41 10.64 4.08
C LEU A 100 23.58 11.61 3.22
N GLN A 101 22.35 11.95 3.64
CA GLN A 101 21.52 12.95 2.94
C GLN A 101 22.04 14.37 3.12
N SER A 102 22.63 14.65 4.30
CA SER A 102 23.13 15.97 4.68
C SER A 102 24.59 16.23 4.25
N SER A 103 25.24 15.20 3.69
CA SER A 103 26.62 15.23 3.18
C SER A 103 26.65 15.56 1.69
#